data_AF-A0A3P3ZQJ9-F1
#
_entry.id   AF-A0A3P3ZQJ9-F1
#
_cell.length_a   1.000
_cell.length_b   1.000
_cell.length_c   1.000
_cell.angle_alpha   90.00
_cell.angle_beta   90.00
_cell.angle_gamma   90.00
#
_symmetry.space_group_name_H-M   'P 1'
#
loop_
_entity.id
_entity.type
_entity.pdbx_description
1 polymer ?
#
loop_
_entity_poly.entity_id
_entity_poly.type
_entity_poly.pdbx_seq_one_letter_code
_entity_poly.pdbx_strand_id
1 'polypeptide(L)'
;MTRAGQIKDPTGRHEKDDRYRIEDRSRYVLGWTNSAKIAALEDKFHRLERQLGELGHLIGKVQGARKEVQTRLIALSRLEEFTEFDELDWTTKAAEVARLEDEFKQFESSSDKLKQLNDQYREANQRLENLRKDLDTARDKRSKTEQKRMDTDLYRQAVSAQITEKPLDAALSARLENTRTEALGQHLLTVESCDNHEQQVRGWLQGRIDGTTKKLSDLRDKIIQEMMAFKEWFKLETADFDANIDAAFEYQNLLDRLNRDDLPRFETRFKELLNTNTINEIANFNARQNRDRELIKERIGRINESLTQIDYNSGRYIVLESQPSPDADIRDFQSELRACTEGTLTGSEDAQYSEAKFLQVKIIVDRFRGRDGLADQDRKWTAKVTDVRNWFLFAASERWRADDIEYEHYSDSGGKSGGQKEKLAYTVLAASLAYQFGLKWGEVKSRSFRFVVIDEAFGRGSDESAQYGLKLFKQLNLQLLIVTPLQKIHTIEPFIAHVGFVHNEGGQASKLRNLTIEEYRTHRPQTLPA
;
A
#
# COMPACT_ATOMS: atom_id res chain seq x y z
N MET A 1 12.56 83.99 85.48
CA MET A 1 11.75 83.86 84.25
C MET A 1 11.92 85.10 83.39
N THR A 2 12.45 84.97 82.18
CA THR A 2 12.58 86.04 81.17
C THR A 2 11.43 85.94 80.13
N ARG A 3 10.96 87.10 79.63
CA ARG A 3 9.71 87.31 78.87
C ARG A 3 9.70 86.82 77.41
N ALA A 4 10.81 86.31 76.87
CA ALA A 4 10.92 86.00 75.45
C ALA A 4 10.79 84.48 75.22
N GLY A 5 10.13 84.05 74.12
CA GLY A 5 10.09 82.63 73.68
C GLY A 5 8.75 81.89 73.72
N GLN A 6 7.61 82.57 73.87
CA GLN A 6 6.28 81.92 73.78
C GLN A 6 5.88 81.66 72.32
N ILE A 7 5.57 80.40 71.99
CA ILE A 7 5.02 80.00 70.69
C ILE A 7 3.52 79.75 70.87
N LYS A 8 2.69 80.28 69.98
CA LYS A 8 1.24 80.08 69.98
C LYS A 8 0.90 78.96 69.01
N ASP A 9 0.39 77.85 69.54
CA ASP A 9 -0.29 76.84 68.73
C ASP A 9 -1.62 77.43 68.22
N PRO A 10 -2.05 77.19 66.96
CA PRO A 10 -3.35 77.63 66.46
C PRO A 10 -4.54 77.22 67.33
N THR A 11 -4.44 76.14 68.11
CA THR A 11 -5.45 75.73 69.12
C THR A 11 -5.51 76.64 70.35
N GLY A 12 -4.74 77.74 70.36
CA GLY A 12 -4.75 78.76 71.40
C GLY A 12 -3.88 78.44 72.61
N ARG A 13 -3.26 77.25 72.64
CA ARG A 13 -2.32 76.86 73.68
C ARG A 13 -0.98 77.52 73.43
N HIS A 14 -0.51 78.29 74.40
CA HIS A 14 0.81 78.92 74.37
C HIS A 14 1.80 78.02 75.09
N GLU A 15 2.73 77.42 74.34
CA GLU A 15 3.83 76.65 74.91
C GLU A 15 5.09 77.52 74.90
N LYS A 16 5.75 77.64 76.05
CA LYS A 16 7.06 78.25 76.12
C LYS A 16 8.09 77.13 75.99
N ASP A 17 8.58 76.94 74.77
CA ASP A 17 9.65 75.97 74.51
C ASP A 17 11.01 76.65 74.65
N ASP A 18 11.50 76.75 75.89
CA ASP A 18 12.81 77.31 76.21
C ASP A 18 13.98 76.40 75.79
N ARG A 19 13.72 75.24 75.15
CA ARG A 19 14.76 74.31 74.70
C ARG A 19 15.65 74.89 73.59
N TYR A 20 15.18 75.94 72.89
CA TYR A 20 15.90 76.54 71.78
C TYR A 20 16.06 78.05 71.96
N ARG A 21 17.22 78.56 71.53
CA ARG A 21 17.49 80.01 71.56
C ARG A 21 16.58 80.71 70.57
N ILE A 22 15.99 81.81 71.00
CA ILE A 22 15.01 82.59 70.23
C ILE A 22 15.60 83.08 68.89
N GLU A 23 16.91 83.32 68.83
CA GLU A 23 17.62 83.77 67.64
C GLU A 23 17.90 82.64 66.62
N ASP A 24 17.43 81.41 66.85
CA ASP A 24 17.67 80.28 65.94
C ASP A 24 16.88 80.40 64.63
N ARG A 25 17.51 81.10 63.67
CA ARG A 25 17.00 81.31 62.30
C ARG A 25 16.71 80.02 61.55
N SER A 26 17.27 78.87 61.95
CA SER A 26 16.98 77.58 61.33
C SER A 26 15.56 77.07 61.60
N ARG A 27 14.83 77.67 62.55
CA ARG A 27 13.45 77.27 62.86
C ARG A 27 12.40 78.26 62.36
N TYR A 28 12.81 79.38 61.77
CA TYR A 28 11.87 80.37 61.25
C TYR A 28 11.17 79.83 59.99
N VAL A 29 9.84 79.98 59.92
CA VAL A 29 9.03 79.74 58.73
C VAL A 29 8.28 81.05 58.45
N LEU A 30 8.93 81.95 57.70
CA LEU A 30 8.36 83.25 57.34
C LEU A 30 8.14 83.26 55.82
N GLY A 31 6.95 82.84 55.39
CA GLY A 31 6.51 82.96 54.00
C GLY A 31 6.96 81.84 53.05
N TRP A 32 6.75 82.09 51.76
CA TRP A 32 6.69 81.08 50.69
C TRP A 32 8.04 80.48 50.25
N THR A 33 9.18 80.84 50.88
CA THR A 33 10.50 80.29 50.51
C THR A 33 11.38 79.99 51.74
N ASN A 34 12.16 78.91 51.66
CA ASN A 34 12.98 78.37 52.77
C ASN A 34 14.48 78.66 52.67
N SER A 35 14.93 79.53 51.76
CA SER A 35 16.36 79.76 51.46
C SER A 35 17.17 80.24 52.66
N ALA A 36 16.64 81.18 53.46
CA ALA A 36 17.33 81.70 54.65
C ALA A 36 17.52 80.64 55.75
N LYS A 37 16.60 79.68 55.85
CA LYS A 37 16.68 78.56 56.78
C LYS A 37 17.75 77.56 56.35
N ILE A 38 17.86 77.29 55.05
CA ILE A 38 18.92 76.43 54.49
C ILE A 38 20.29 77.05 54.78
N ALA A 39 20.49 78.33 54.47
CA ALA A 39 21.77 79.02 54.74
C ALA A 39 22.14 78.99 56.23
N ALA A 40 21.19 79.18 57.15
CA ALA A 40 21.46 79.10 58.59
C ALA A 40 21.82 77.68 59.05
N LEU A 41 21.24 76.65 58.45
CA LEU A 41 21.58 75.25 58.72
C LEU A 41 22.93 74.87 58.13
N GLU A 42 23.28 75.35 56.93
CA GLU A 42 24.60 75.18 56.32
C GLU A 42 25.71 75.82 57.17
N ASP A 43 25.46 77.04 57.67
CA ASP A 43 26.42 77.75 58.53
C ASP A 43 26.58 77.08 59.91
N LYS A 44 25.53 76.41 60.39
CA LYS A 44 25.59 75.57 61.60
C LYS A 44 26.31 74.25 61.31
N PHE A 45 26.09 73.65 60.14
CA PHE A 45 26.79 72.47 59.66
C PHE A 45 28.30 72.73 59.59
N HIS A 46 28.73 73.78 58.90
CA HIS A 46 30.16 74.11 58.77
C HIS A 46 30.84 74.45 60.09
N ARG A 47 30.10 75.03 61.06
CA ARG A 47 30.63 75.23 62.42
C ARG A 47 30.80 73.92 63.18
N LEU A 48 29.80 73.05 63.14
CA LEU A 48 29.88 71.72 63.76
C LEU A 48 30.94 70.84 63.10
N GLU A 49 31.09 70.94 61.79
CA GLU A 49 32.13 70.26 61.00
C GLU A 49 33.54 70.71 61.42
N ARG A 50 33.75 72.02 61.60
CA ARG A 50 35.02 72.55 62.15
C ARG A 50 35.28 72.04 63.57
N GLN A 51 34.27 72.06 64.44
CA GLN A 51 34.39 71.55 65.81
C GLN A 51 34.68 70.05 65.85
N LEU A 52 34.06 69.26 64.95
CA LEU A 52 34.35 67.83 64.78
C LEU A 52 35.80 67.62 64.31
N GLY A 53 36.29 68.44 63.38
CA GLY A 53 37.68 68.40 62.93
C GLY A 53 38.68 68.72 64.05
N GLU A 54 38.43 69.76 64.83
CA GLU A 54 39.26 70.14 65.98
C GLU A 54 39.26 69.06 67.08
N LEU A 55 38.08 68.54 67.44
CA LEU A 55 37.95 67.45 68.41
C LEU A 55 38.60 66.16 67.89
N GLY A 56 38.43 65.84 66.61
CA GLY A 56 39.08 64.71 65.96
C GLY A 56 40.60 64.82 65.99
N HIS A 57 41.15 66.00 65.71
CA HIS A 57 42.58 66.27 65.82
C HIS A 57 43.08 66.14 67.27
N LEU A 58 42.31 66.65 68.24
CA LEU A 58 42.66 66.53 69.67
C LEU A 58 42.65 65.05 70.13
N ILE A 59 41.64 64.28 69.73
CA ILE A 59 41.56 62.83 70.00
C ILE A 59 42.76 62.12 69.37
N GLY A 60 43.08 62.41 68.11
CA GLY A 60 44.24 61.85 67.42
C GLY A 60 45.56 62.16 68.15
N LYS A 61 45.74 63.40 68.61
CA LYS A 61 46.93 63.80 69.38
C LYS A 61 47.03 63.06 70.71
N VAL A 62 45.93 62.93 71.45
CA VAL A 62 45.90 62.23 72.75
C VAL A 62 46.08 60.72 72.57
N GLN A 63 45.48 60.11 71.55
CA GLN A 63 45.67 58.70 71.21
C GLN A 63 47.12 58.43 70.77
N GLY A 64 47.72 59.34 69.99
CA GLY A 64 49.14 59.27 69.61
C GLY A 64 50.05 59.30 70.84
N ALA A 65 49.88 60.28 71.72
CA ALA A 65 50.64 60.38 72.97
C ALA A 65 50.45 59.14 73.87
N ARG A 66 49.21 58.64 73.99
CA ARG A 66 48.91 57.41 74.75
C ARG A 66 49.62 56.20 74.13
N LYS A 67 49.62 56.06 72.80
CA LYS A 67 50.29 54.95 72.10
C LYS A 67 51.80 55.02 72.25
N GLU A 68 52.39 56.22 72.22
CA GLU A 68 53.82 56.41 72.47
C GLU A 68 54.20 56.02 73.90
N VAL A 69 53.44 56.47 74.90
CA VAL A 69 53.64 56.08 76.30
C VAL A 69 53.45 54.58 76.50
N GLN A 70 52.43 53.97 75.87
CA GLN A 70 52.20 52.53 75.93
C GLN A 70 53.33 51.74 75.27
N THR A 71 53.88 52.23 74.15
CA THR A 71 55.02 51.61 73.47
C THR A 71 56.27 51.69 74.34
N ARG A 72 56.52 52.84 74.98
CA ARG A 72 57.61 52.98 75.97
C ARG A 72 57.41 52.06 77.17
N LEU A 73 56.19 51.93 77.68
CA LEU A 73 55.89 51.06 78.82
C LEU A 73 56.11 49.58 78.46
N ILE A 74 55.70 49.14 77.26
CA ILE A 74 55.98 47.78 76.76
C ILE A 74 57.49 47.58 76.59
N ALA A 75 58.21 48.55 76.02
CA ALA A 75 59.66 48.46 75.84
C ALA A 75 60.41 48.38 77.19
N LEU A 76 60.01 49.20 78.16
CA LEU A 76 60.57 49.17 79.52
C LEU A 76 60.22 47.88 80.27
N SER A 77 58.99 47.36 80.13
CA SER A 77 58.58 46.08 80.70
C SER A 77 59.36 44.90 80.09
N ARG A 78 59.67 44.95 78.79
CA ARG A 78 60.55 43.94 78.16
C ARG A 78 61.99 44.05 78.64
N LEU A 79 62.46 45.24 79.01
CA LEU A 79 63.79 45.40 79.60
C LEU A 79 63.88 44.79 81.01
N GLU A 80 62.76 44.67 81.75
CA GLU A 80 62.73 43.93 83.02
C GLU A 80 62.93 42.42 82.86
N GLU A 81 62.70 41.86 81.66
CA GLU A 81 62.91 40.43 81.39
C GLU A 81 64.40 40.04 81.33
N PHE A 82 65.29 41.03 81.10
CA PHE A 82 66.73 40.81 81.02
C PHE A 82 67.40 41.10 82.36
N THR A 83 68.20 40.15 82.84
CA THR A 83 68.85 40.24 84.17
C THR A 83 70.32 40.68 84.08
N GLU A 84 70.94 40.57 82.91
CA GLU A 84 72.32 40.96 82.63
C GLU A 84 72.40 41.75 81.31
N PHE A 85 73.32 42.72 81.20
CA PHE A 85 73.45 43.56 80.00
C PHE A 85 73.92 42.79 78.75
N ASP A 86 74.63 41.67 78.94
CA ASP A 86 75.14 40.81 77.86
C ASP A 86 74.03 40.24 76.96
N GLU A 87 72.80 40.12 77.47
CA GLU A 87 71.64 39.63 76.71
C GLU A 87 71.09 40.67 75.72
N LEU A 88 71.45 41.95 75.91
CA LEU A 88 71.07 43.08 75.05
C LEU A 88 72.19 43.50 74.09
N ASP A 89 73.45 43.21 74.41
CA ASP A 89 74.62 43.57 73.59
C ASP A 89 74.88 42.58 72.44
N TRP A 90 73.95 42.55 71.47
CA TRP A 90 74.10 41.75 70.25
C TRP A 90 75.31 42.20 69.42
N THR A 91 75.74 43.46 69.52
CA THR A 91 76.86 44.01 68.76
C THR A 91 78.18 43.36 69.13
N THR A 92 78.47 43.24 70.42
CA THR A 92 79.70 42.59 70.90
C THR A 92 79.67 41.09 70.61
N LYS A 93 78.53 40.42 70.84
CA LYS A 93 78.39 38.98 70.51
C LYS A 93 78.47 38.71 69.01
N ALA A 94 77.89 39.56 68.16
CA ALA A 94 78.00 39.43 66.70
C ALA A 94 79.43 39.68 66.20
N ALA A 95 80.15 40.63 66.79
CA ALA A 95 81.57 40.84 66.48
C ALA A 95 82.43 39.64 66.94
N GLU A 96 82.12 39.04 68.08
CA GLU A 96 82.78 37.83 68.56
C GLU A 96 82.49 36.61 67.67
N VAL A 97 81.25 36.43 67.22
CA VAL A 97 80.87 35.41 66.24
C VAL A 97 81.60 35.62 64.91
N ALA A 98 81.61 36.84 64.37
CA ALA A 98 82.33 37.14 63.12
C ALA A 98 83.84 36.87 63.24
N ARG A 99 84.46 37.23 64.38
CA ARG A 99 85.86 36.89 64.67
C ARG A 99 86.07 35.38 64.71
N LEU A 100 85.21 34.64 65.41
CA LEU A 100 85.29 33.17 65.51
C LEU A 100 85.03 32.48 64.16
N GLU A 101 84.15 33.02 63.31
CA GLU A 101 83.92 32.52 61.95
C GLU A 101 85.13 32.74 61.04
N ASP A 102 85.79 33.90 61.14
CA ASP A 102 87.00 34.17 60.39
C ASP A 102 88.20 33.36 60.91
N GLU A 103 88.30 33.15 62.23
CA GLU A 103 89.27 32.25 62.85
C GLU A 103 89.00 30.78 62.43
N PHE A 104 87.74 30.37 62.36
CA PHE A 104 87.34 29.06 61.84
C PHE A 104 87.71 28.88 60.36
N LYS A 105 87.49 29.88 59.51
CA LYS A 105 87.95 29.85 58.09
C LYS A 105 89.47 29.82 57.98
N GLN A 106 90.20 30.50 58.87
CA GLN A 106 91.66 30.41 58.94
C GLN A 106 92.13 29.02 59.39
N PHE A 107 91.46 28.39 60.37
CA PHE A 107 91.76 27.02 60.77
C PHE A 107 91.38 25.98 59.71
N GLU A 108 90.27 26.18 58.99
CA GLU A 108 89.84 25.32 57.87
C GLU A 108 90.82 25.39 56.68
N SER A 109 91.46 26.54 56.46
CA SER A 109 92.45 26.73 55.39
C SER A 109 93.89 26.35 55.79
N SER A 110 94.22 26.33 57.08
CA SER A 110 95.56 25.97 57.59
C SER A 110 95.69 24.49 58.01
N SER A 111 94.57 23.76 58.12
CA SER A 111 94.56 22.34 58.49
C SER A 111 94.00 21.47 57.37
N ASP A 112 94.90 20.88 56.58
CA ASP A 112 94.57 19.91 55.53
C ASP A 112 93.66 18.77 56.02
N LYS A 113 93.77 18.42 57.31
CA LYS A 113 92.98 17.36 57.94
C LYS A 113 91.51 17.72 58.12
N LEU A 114 91.19 18.98 58.45
CA LEU A 114 89.80 19.46 58.58
C LEU A 114 89.12 19.54 57.23
N LYS A 115 89.83 20.02 56.20
CA LYS A 115 89.33 20.03 54.82
C LYS A 115 89.01 18.61 54.33
N GLN A 116 89.90 17.66 54.60
CA GLN A 116 89.68 16.24 54.27
C GLN A 116 88.45 15.66 54.99
N LEU A 117 88.23 15.99 56.27
CA LEU A 117 87.04 15.58 57.02
C LEU A 117 85.74 16.19 56.48
N ASN A 118 85.76 17.46 56.06
CA ASN A 118 84.59 18.14 55.48
C ASN A 118 84.24 17.57 54.09
N ASP A 119 85.25 17.25 53.28
CA ASP A 119 85.05 16.56 51.99
C ASP A 119 84.49 15.15 52.19
N GLN A 120 85.00 14.40 53.19
CA GLN A 120 84.44 13.10 53.58
C GLN A 120 83.00 13.21 54.07
N TYR A 121 82.66 14.27 54.82
CA TYR A 121 81.29 14.53 55.28
C TYR A 121 80.34 14.85 54.12
N ARG A 122 80.76 15.70 53.17
CA ARG A 122 79.99 15.99 51.95
C ARG A 122 79.78 14.74 51.10
N GLU A 123 80.84 13.95 50.91
CA GLU A 123 80.75 12.70 50.16
C GLU A 123 79.82 11.70 50.85
N ALA A 124 79.90 11.56 52.18
CA ALA A 124 79.02 10.70 52.96
C ALA A 124 77.55 11.15 52.87
N ASN A 125 77.27 12.46 52.92
CA ASN A 125 75.93 12.99 52.76
C ASN A 125 75.37 12.78 51.35
N GLN A 126 76.20 12.99 50.31
CA GLN A 126 75.77 12.73 48.94
C GLN A 126 75.48 11.23 48.72
N ARG A 127 76.32 10.35 49.28
CA ARG A 127 76.08 8.89 49.28
C ARG A 127 74.79 8.54 50.02
N LEU A 128 74.53 9.16 51.17
CA LEU A 128 73.30 8.97 51.94
C LEU A 128 72.06 9.40 51.16
N GLU A 129 72.10 10.53 50.47
CA GLU A 129 70.99 11.02 49.65
C GLU A 129 70.71 10.08 48.46
N ASN A 130 71.75 9.62 47.77
CA ASN A 130 71.62 8.66 46.68
C ASN A 130 71.06 7.32 47.18
N LEU A 131 71.57 6.80 48.29
CA LEU A 131 71.05 5.57 48.92
C LEU A 131 69.59 5.70 49.33
N ARG A 132 69.14 6.89 49.80
CA ARG A 132 67.73 7.14 50.09
C ARG A 132 66.86 7.08 48.82
N LYS A 133 67.32 7.69 47.72
CA LYS A 133 66.61 7.62 46.42
C LYS A 133 66.53 6.18 45.90
N ASP A 134 67.60 5.42 46.02
CA ASP A 134 67.64 4.00 45.61
C ASP A 134 66.71 3.14 46.49
N LEU A 135 66.70 3.39 47.80
CA LEU A 135 65.81 2.73 48.76
C LEU A 135 64.34 3.00 48.42
N ASP A 136 63.96 4.25 48.16
CA ASP A 136 62.59 4.61 47.81
C ASP A 136 62.18 3.99 46.47
N THR A 137 63.06 4.00 45.46
CA THR A 137 62.81 3.33 44.18
C THR A 137 62.63 1.82 44.35
N ALA A 138 63.44 1.18 45.20
CA ALA A 138 63.32 -0.24 45.50
C ALA A 138 62.03 -0.56 46.29
N ARG A 139 61.64 0.29 47.23
CA ARG A 139 60.38 0.19 47.97
C ARG A 139 59.18 0.29 47.03
N ASP A 140 59.17 1.26 46.12
CA ASP A 140 58.09 1.41 45.14
C ASP A 140 57.99 0.19 44.20
N LYS A 141 59.14 -0.33 43.74
CA LYS A 141 59.18 -1.56 42.93
C LYS A 141 58.64 -2.76 43.72
N ARG A 142 59.04 -2.90 45.00
CA ARG A 142 58.54 -3.97 45.88
C ARG A 142 57.04 -3.87 46.07
N SER A 143 56.52 -2.69 46.43
CA SER A 143 55.08 -2.45 46.63
C SER A 143 54.27 -2.76 45.38
N LYS A 144 54.71 -2.30 44.19
CA LYS A 144 54.04 -2.62 42.91
C LYS A 144 54.06 -4.11 42.58
N THR A 145 55.16 -4.81 42.88
CA THR A 145 55.29 -6.25 42.64
C THR A 145 54.44 -7.06 43.62
N GLU A 146 54.40 -6.65 44.88
CA GLU A 146 53.59 -7.27 45.93
C GLU A 146 52.11 -7.11 45.64
N GLN A 147 51.68 -5.92 45.21
CA GLN A 147 50.31 -5.69 44.73
C GLN A 147 49.96 -6.60 43.55
N LYS A 148 50.80 -6.65 42.50
CA LYS A 148 50.59 -7.54 41.35
C LYS A 148 50.47 -9.00 41.77
N ARG A 149 51.28 -9.45 42.72
CA ARG A 149 51.22 -10.82 43.24
C ARG A 149 49.89 -11.07 43.96
N MET A 150 49.46 -10.15 44.82
CA MET A 150 48.19 -10.24 45.53
C MET A 150 47.01 -10.30 44.55
N ASP A 151 46.97 -9.41 43.57
CA ASP A 151 45.90 -9.37 42.55
C ASP A 151 45.87 -10.67 41.73
N THR A 152 47.03 -11.18 41.33
CA THR A 152 47.14 -12.44 40.58
C THR A 152 46.73 -13.65 41.42
N ASP A 153 47.08 -13.68 42.71
CA ASP A 153 46.67 -14.74 43.64
C ASP A 153 45.15 -14.73 43.87
N LEU A 154 44.54 -13.56 44.02
CA LEU A 154 43.09 -13.40 44.11
C LEU A 154 42.40 -13.90 42.83
N TYR A 155 42.91 -13.50 41.66
CA TYR A 155 42.38 -13.95 40.38
C TYR A 155 42.49 -15.48 40.23
N ARG A 156 43.65 -16.07 40.60
CA ARG A 156 43.84 -17.54 40.60
C ARG A 156 42.85 -18.23 41.53
N GLN A 157 42.63 -17.70 42.73
CA GLN A 157 41.67 -18.28 43.68
C GLN A 157 40.25 -18.24 43.13
N ALA A 158 39.83 -17.12 42.51
CA ALA A 158 38.52 -17.00 41.90
C ALA A 158 38.32 -18.00 40.74
N VAL A 159 39.30 -18.12 39.83
CA VAL A 159 39.25 -19.08 38.72
C VAL A 159 39.24 -20.52 39.25
N SER A 160 40.07 -20.84 40.25
CA SER A 160 40.10 -22.16 40.89
C SER A 160 38.76 -22.54 41.52
N ALA A 161 38.08 -21.58 42.18
CA ALA A 161 36.76 -21.79 42.75
C ALA A 161 35.71 -22.10 41.67
N GLN A 162 35.71 -21.35 40.56
CA GLN A 162 34.80 -21.59 39.44
C GLN A 162 35.00 -22.95 38.79
N ILE A 163 36.26 -23.37 38.56
CA ILE A 163 36.57 -24.70 38.02
C ILE A 163 36.11 -25.81 38.97
N THR A 164 36.22 -25.59 40.28
CA THR A 164 35.79 -26.58 41.29
C THR A 164 34.26 -26.69 41.35
N GLU A 165 33.54 -25.57 41.26
CA GLU A 165 32.08 -25.54 41.27
C GLU A 165 31.48 -26.17 40.00
N LYS A 166 32.11 -25.91 38.84
CA LYS A 166 31.69 -26.43 37.55
C LYS A 166 32.87 -27.11 36.85
N PRO A 167 33.18 -28.37 37.21
CA PRO A 167 34.26 -29.10 36.58
C PRO A 167 33.99 -29.24 35.09
N LEU A 168 34.98 -28.83 34.29
CA LEU A 168 34.97 -29.03 32.85
C LEU A 168 35.16 -30.52 32.57
N ASP A 169 34.16 -31.15 31.98
CA ASP A 169 34.34 -32.49 31.42
C ASP A 169 35.22 -32.43 30.15
N ALA A 170 35.81 -33.57 29.79
CA ALA A 170 36.71 -33.65 28.64
C ALA A 170 36.01 -33.34 27.30
N ALA A 171 34.71 -33.62 27.18
CA ALA A 171 33.95 -33.39 25.96
C ALA A 171 33.65 -31.90 25.73
N LEU A 172 33.24 -31.19 26.79
CA LEU A 172 33.03 -29.76 26.83
C LEU A 172 34.35 -29.02 26.62
N SER A 173 35.44 -29.48 27.24
CA SER A 173 36.77 -28.91 27.01
C SER A 173 37.18 -29.02 25.54
N ALA A 174 37.01 -30.19 24.91
CA ALA A 174 37.31 -30.37 23.48
C ALA A 174 36.43 -29.46 22.60
N ARG A 175 35.15 -29.33 22.95
CA ARG A 175 34.20 -28.48 22.20
C ARG A 175 34.50 -26.99 22.35
N LEU A 176 34.91 -26.55 23.53
CA LEU A 176 35.37 -25.18 23.78
C LEU A 176 36.67 -24.89 23.04
N GLU A 177 37.60 -25.85 22.96
CA GLU A 177 38.85 -25.65 22.22
C GLU A 177 38.59 -25.53 20.70
N ASN A 178 37.71 -26.36 20.14
CA ASN A 178 37.28 -26.20 18.75
C ASN A 178 36.62 -24.83 18.52
N THR A 179 35.74 -24.41 19.42
CA THR A 179 35.06 -23.11 19.38
C THR A 179 36.05 -21.95 19.45
N ARG A 180 37.04 -22.03 20.36
CA ARG A 180 38.13 -21.06 20.48
C ARG A 180 38.91 -20.96 19.18
N THR A 181 39.27 -22.10 18.60
CA THR A 181 40.05 -22.18 17.36
C THR A 181 39.28 -21.59 16.17
N GLU A 182 37.97 -21.82 16.07
CA GLU A 182 37.11 -21.22 15.05
C GLU A 182 36.93 -19.70 15.23
N ALA A 183 36.81 -19.22 16.47
CA ALA A 183 36.56 -17.81 16.76
C ALA A 183 37.84 -16.94 16.73
N LEU A 184 38.97 -17.47 17.22
CA LEU A 184 40.21 -16.73 17.44
C LEU A 184 41.38 -17.19 16.54
N GLY A 185 41.24 -18.29 15.80
CA GLY A 185 42.30 -18.82 14.95
C GLY A 185 43.53 -19.29 15.76
N GLN A 186 44.73 -18.88 15.31
CA GLN A 186 46.02 -19.31 15.89
C GLN A 186 46.54 -18.42 17.04
N HIS A 187 45.72 -17.50 17.58
CA HIS A 187 46.18 -16.67 18.70
C HIS A 187 46.49 -17.53 19.94
N LEU A 188 47.69 -17.33 20.52
CA LEU A 188 48.07 -17.93 21.80
C LEU A 188 47.38 -17.19 22.95
N LEU A 189 46.83 -17.95 23.89
CA LEU A 189 46.29 -17.42 25.13
C LEU A 189 47.44 -17.09 26.09
N THR A 190 47.62 -15.81 26.39
CA THR A 190 48.40 -15.32 27.54
C THR A 190 47.49 -14.92 28.68
N VAL A 191 48.01 -14.87 29.91
CA VAL A 191 47.25 -14.49 31.11
C VAL A 191 46.57 -13.12 30.94
N GLU A 192 47.25 -12.13 30.36
CA GLU A 192 46.64 -10.80 30.15
C GLU A 192 45.59 -10.78 29.04
N SER A 193 45.64 -11.74 28.12
CA SER A 193 44.77 -11.79 26.96
C SER A 193 43.50 -12.62 27.18
N CYS A 194 43.46 -13.46 28.22
CA CYS A 194 42.36 -14.41 28.45
C CYS A 194 41.00 -13.72 28.57
N ASP A 195 40.89 -12.62 29.29
CA ASP A 195 39.61 -11.90 29.47
C ASP A 195 39.08 -11.33 28.15
N ASN A 196 39.94 -10.70 27.35
CA ASN A 196 39.54 -10.14 26.06
C ASN A 196 39.15 -11.25 25.07
N HIS A 197 39.92 -12.33 25.02
CA HIS A 197 39.63 -13.46 24.17
C HIS A 197 38.36 -14.22 24.61
N GLU A 198 38.06 -14.28 25.92
CA GLU A 198 36.79 -14.81 26.45
C GLU A 198 35.60 -14.02 25.92
N GLN A 199 35.66 -12.68 26.00
CA GLN A 199 34.60 -11.81 25.48
C GLN A 199 34.40 -11.97 23.97
N GLN A 200 35.50 -12.11 23.20
CA GLN A 200 35.43 -12.35 21.76
C GLN A 200 34.78 -13.69 21.42
N VAL A 201 35.19 -14.78 22.08
CA VAL A 201 34.59 -16.11 21.88
C VAL A 201 33.11 -16.10 22.25
N ARG A 202 32.76 -15.44 23.37
CA ARG A 202 31.36 -15.28 23.80
C ARG A 202 30.55 -14.51 22.76
N GLY A 203 31.04 -13.37 22.28
CA GLY A 203 30.37 -12.57 21.25
C GLY A 203 30.16 -13.34 19.95
N TRP A 204 31.18 -14.11 19.52
CA TRP A 204 31.09 -14.96 18.34
C TRP A 204 30.05 -16.09 18.49
N LEU A 205 30.04 -16.77 19.66
CA LEU A 205 29.04 -17.80 19.97
C LEU A 205 27.63 -17.22 19.98
N GLN A 206 27.44 -16.06 20.61
CA GLN A 206 26.16 -15.38 20.65
C GLN A 206 25.70 -15.01 19.22
N GLY A 207 26.60 -14.50 18.38
CA GLY A 207 26.28 -14.24 16.97
C GLY A 207 25.84 -15.48 16.19
N ARG A 208 26.44 -16.65 16.45
CA ARG A 208 25.99 -17.92 15.85
C ARG A 208 24.62 -18.36 16.37
N ILE A 209 24.37 -18.22 17.66
CA ILE A 209 23.07 -18.53 18.28
C ILE A 209 22.00 -17.64 17.68
N ASP A 210 22.23 -16.33 17.65
CA ASP A 210 21.28 -15.34 17.12
C ASP A 210 21.02 -15.58 15.62
N GLY A 211 22.08 -15.85 14.84
CA GLY A 211 21.96 -16.17 13.42
C GLY A 211 21.17 -17.46 13.16
N THR A 212 21.36 -18.49 13.99
CA THR A 212 20.62 -19.76 13.86
C THR A 212 19.17 -19.61 14.32
N THR A 213 18.94 -18.87 15.40
CA THR A 213 17.60 -18.56 15.92
C THR A 213 16.80 -17.76 14.90
N LYS A 214 17.43 -16.77 14.25
CA LYS A 214 16.81 -16.00 13.16
C LYS A 214 16.45 -16.90 11.98
N LYS A 215 17.36 -17.77 11.53
CA LYS A 215 17.07 -18.75 10.47
C LYS A 215 15.89 -19.65 10.81
N LEU A 216 15.80 -20.14 12.05
CA LEU A 216 14.67 -20.95 12.52
C LEU A 216 13.36 -20.16 12.50
N SER A 217 13.37 -18.89 12.93
CA SER A 217 12.21 -18.00 12.86
C SER A 217 11.77 -17.76 11.41
N ASP A 218 12.70 -17.41 10.53
CA ASP A 218 12.41 -17.16 9.11
C ASP A 218 11.83 -18.39 8.41
N LEU A 219 12.37 -19.59 8.71
CA LEU A 219 11.84 -20.87 8.23
C LEU A 219 10.43 -21.14 8.77
N ARG A 220 10.20 -20.87 10.05
CA ARG A 220 8.89 -21.01 10.68
C ARG A 220 7.85 -20.13 10.00
N ASP A 221 8.16 -18.87 9.79
CA ASP A 221 7.24 -17.92 9.20
C ASP A 221 6.91 -18.29 7.74
N LYS A 222 7.92 -18.75 6.98
CA LYS A 222 7.70 -19.29 5.62
C LYS A 222 6.75 -20.48 5.61
N ILE A 223 6.95 -21.46 6.50
CA ILE A 223 6.08 -22.64 6.60
C ILE A 223 4.64 -22.22 6.91
N ILE A 224 4.46 -21.29 7.85
CA ILE A 224 3.13 -20.78 8.22
C ILE A 224 2.48 -20.04 7.04
N GLN A 225 3.24 -19.25 6.27
CA GLN A 225 2.72 -18.58 5.07
C GLN A 225 2.23 -19.57 4.02
N GLU A 226 2.99 -20.62 3.73
CA GLU A 226 2.58 -21.68 2.80
C GLU A 226 1.35 -22.43 3.31
N MET A 227 1.28 -22.72 4.61
CA MET A 227 0.10 -23.33 5.25
C MET A 227 -1.15 -22.46 5.11
N MET A 228 -1.03 -21.15 5.33
CA MET A 228 -2.15 -20.20 5.16
C MET A 228 -2.60 -20.11 3.70
N ALA A 229 -1.66 -20.03 2.75
CA ALA A 229 -1.97 -20.00 1.33
C ALA A 229 -2.70 -21.27 0.89
N PHE A 230 -2.24 -22.43 1.34
CA PHE A 230 -2.90 -23.71 1.08
C PHE A 230 -4.32 -23.75 1.65
N LYS A 231 -4.53 -23.29 2.90
CA LYS A 231 -5.86 -23.21 3.50
C LYS A 231 -6.82 -22.31 2.71
N GLU A 232 -6.33 -21.17 2.22
CA GLU A 232 -7.14 -20.25 1.42
C GLU A 232 -7.59 -20.86 0.08
N TRP A 233 -6.72 -21.65 -0.56
CA TRP A 233 -7.05 -22.33 -1.81
C TRP A 233 -7.99 -23.53 -1.58
N PHE A 234 -7.85 -24.23 -0.46
CA PHE A 234 -8.57 -25.48 -0.15
C PHE A 234 -9.36 -25.39 1.17
N LYS A 235 -10.26 -24.42 1.26
CA LYS A 235 -11.00 -24.11 2.51
C LYS A 235 -11.86 -25.26 3.04
N LEU A 236 -12.35 -26.11 2.14
CA LEU A 236 -13.29 -27.17 2.48
C LEU A 236 -12.57 -28.38 3.08
N GLU A 237 -11.41 -28.71 2.53
CA GLU A 237 -10.56 -29.82 2.93
C GLU A 237 -9.71 -29.51 4.17
N THR A 238 -9.46 -28.21 4.43
CA THR A 238 -8.62 -27.74 5.54
C THR A 238 -9.41 -27.05 6.66
N ALA A 239 -10.73 -27.24 6.70
CA ALA A 239 -11.62 -26.60 7.68
C ALA A 239 -11.18 -26.88 9.15
N ASP A 240 -10.71 -28.09 9.42
CA ASP A 240 -10.30 -28.53 10.76
C ASP A 240 -8.80 -28.34 11.03
N PHE A 241 -8.01 -27.80 10.09
CA PHE A 241 -6.55 -27.75 10.20
C PHE A 241 -6.13 -26.39 10.75
N ASP A 242 -5.07 -26.31 11.55
CA ASP A 242 -4.50 -25.03 11.98
C ASP A 242 -3.30 -24.59 11.14
N ALA A 243 -3.16 -23.27 10.92
CA ALA A 243 -2.00 -22.71 10.21
C ALA A 243 -0.84 -22.43 11.18
N ASN A 244 -0.30 -23.46 11.80
CA ASN A 244 0.84 -23.38 12.71
C ASN A 244 1.79 -24.59 12.53
N ILE A 245 3.01 -24.49 13.06
CA ILE A 245 3.98 -25.59 12.96
C ILE A 245 3.52 -26.84 13.71
N ASP A 246 2.80 -26.68 14.82
CA ASP A 246 2.35 -27.80 15.64
C ASP A 246 1.36 -28.69 14.89
N ALA A 247 0.64 -28.13 13.92
CA ALA A 247 -0.26 -28.81 12.99
C ALA A 247 0.43 -29.44 11.77
N ALA A 248 1.77 -29.37 11.65
CA ALA A 248 2.49 -29.91 10.49
C ALA A 248 2.19 -31.39 10.19
N PHE A 249 1.86 -32.18 11.21
CA PHE A 249 1.47 -33.59 11.05
C PHE A 249 0.14 -33.75 10.29
N GLU A 250 -0.80 -32.81 10.41
CA GLU A 250 -2.10 -32.85 9.71
C GLU A 250 -1.89 -32.72 8.20
N TYR A 251 -1.03 -31.78 7.79
CA TYR A 251 -0.63 -31.58 6.39
C TYR A 251 0.15 -32.78 5.83
N GLN A 252 1.05 -33.39 6.63
CA GLN A 252 1.76 -34.61 6.22
C GLN A 252 0.79 -35.78 6.03
N ASN A 253 -0.16 -35.98 6.93
CA ASN A 253 -1.17 -37.03 6.81
C ASN A 253 -2.05 -36.83 5.57
N LEU A 254 -2.42 -35.58 5.26
CA LEU A 254 -3.15 -35.25 4.04
C LEU A 254 -2.32 -35.58 2.80
N LEU A 255 -1.05 -35.20 2.78
CA LEU A 255 -0.13 -35.51 1.67
C LEU A 255 0.02 -37.02 1.46
N ASP A 256 0.18 -37.78 2.54
CA ASP A 256 0.29 -39.24 2.48
C ASP A 256 -0.97 -39.89 1.93
N ARG A 257 -2.16 -39.41 2.32
CA ARG A 257 -3.45 -39.87 1.78
C ARG A 257 -3.58 -39.54 0.30
N LEU A 258 -3.24 -38.31 -0.09
CA LEU A 258 -3.26 -37.87 -1.49
C LEU A 258 -2.35 -38.75 -2.36
N ASN A 259 -1.14 -39.04 -1.89
CA ASN A 259 -0.18 -39.87 -2.63
C ASN A 259 -0.58 -41.35 -2.70
N ARG A 260 -1.22 -41.90 -1.67
CA ARG A 260 -1.59 -43.33 -1.64
C ARG A 260 -2.87 -43.63 -2.41
N ASP A 261 -3.96 -42.93 -2.12
CA ASP A 261 -5.29 -43.40 -2.49
C ASP A 261 -5.98 -42.51 -3.52
N ASP A 262 -5.81 -41.20 -3.39
CA ASP A 262 -6.63 -40.26 -4.13
C ASP A 262 -6.02 -39.87 -5.47
N LEU A 263 -4.73 -39.51 -5.55
CA LEU A 263 -4.15 -38.99 -6.81
C LEU A 263 -4.14 -40.04 -7.94
N PRO A 264 -3.64 -41.28 -7.75
CA PRO A 264 -3.61 -42.28 -8.82
C PRO A 264 -5.02 -42.72 -9.25
N ARG A 265 -5.95 -42.84 -8.29
CA ARG A 265 -7.34 -43.21 -8.56
C ARG A 265 -8.10 -42.08 -9.26
N PHE A 266 -7.92 -40.83 -8.83
CA PHE A 266 -8.53 -39.67 -9.47
C PHE A 266 -7.95 -39.43 -10.84
N GLU A 267 -6.64 -39.63 -11.06
CA GLU A 267 -6.05 -39.56 -12.40
C GLU A 267 -6.68 -40.60 -13.34
N THR A 268 -6.82 -41.84 -12.87
CA THR A 268 -7.44 -42.92 -13.66
C THR A 268 -8.91 -42.60 -13.96
N ARG A 269 -9.69 -42.22 -12.94
CA ARG A 269 -11.11 -41.86 -13.09
C ARG A 269 -11.30 -40.60 -13.93
N PHE A 270 -10.40 -39.63 -13.82
CA PHE A 270 -10.40 -38.42 -14.65
C PHE A 270 -10.14 -38.79 -16.11
N LYS A 271 -9.15 -39.65 -16.39
CA LYS A 271 -8.90 -40.17 -17.74
C LYS A 271 -10.11 -40.91 -18.30
N GLU A 272 -10.80 -41.73 -17.50
CA GLU A 272 -12.03 -42.41 -17.91
C GLU A 272 -13.17 -41.41 -18.23
N LEU A 273 -13.48 -40.49 -17.32
CA LEU A 273 -14.53 -39.49 -17.53
C LEU A 273 -14.23 -38.58 -18.72
N LEU A 274 -12.95 -38.23 -18.89
CA LEU A 274 -12.45 -37.42 -19.99
C LEU A 274 -12.64 -38.11 -21.34
N ASN A 275 -12.12 -39.34 -21.46
CA ASN A 275 -12.11 -40.07 -22.71
C ASN A 275 -13.50 -40.59 -23.10
N THR A 276 -14.30 -41.02 -22.12
CA THR A 276 -15.56 -41.72 -22.40
C THR A 276 -16.78 -40.80 -22.42
N ASN A 277 -16.82 -39.74 -21.61
CA ASN A 277 -18.06 -38.96 -21.45
C ASN A 277 -17.98 -37.59 -22.15
N THR A 278 -17.01 -36.76 -21.79
CA THR A 278 -16.98 -35.36 -22.23
C THR A 278 -16.75 -35.19 -23.74
N ILE A 279 -15.79 -35.94 -24.31
CA ILE A 279 -15.47 -35.85 -25.74
C ILE A 279 -16.64 -36.37 -26.59
N ASN A 280 -17.29 -37.45 -26.15
CA ASN A 280 -18.44 -38.03 -26.83
C ASN A 280 -19.65 -37.08 -26.82
N GLU A 281 -19.90 -36.39 -25.70
CA GLU A 281 -20.96 -35.38 -25.62
C GLU A 281 -20.70 -34.17 -26.53
N ILE A 282 -19.46 -33.67 -26.61
CA ILE A 282 -19.08 -32.60 -27.56
C ILE A 282 -19.26 -33.07 -29.01
N ALA A 283 -18.89 -34.32 -29.32
CA ALA A 283 -19.08 -34.90 -30.64
C ALA A 283 -20.56 -35.01 -31.01
N ASN A 284 -21.40 -35.48 -30.08
CA ASN A 284 -22.86 -35.53 -30.24
C ASN A 284 -23.46 -34.13 -30.43
N PHE A 285 -22.97 -33.15 -29.68
CA PHE A 285 -23.39 -31.76 -29.83
C PHE A 285 -23.03 -31.22 -31.23
N ASN A 286 -21.79 -31.38 -31.68
CA ASN A 286 -21.36 -30.97 -33.03
C ASN A 286 -22.19 -31.67 -34.13
N ALA A 287 -22.45 -32.98 -33.98
CA ALA A 287 -23.30 -33.73 -34.90
C ALA A 287 -24.73 -33.17 -34.97
N ARG A 288 -25.31 -32.76 -33.83
CA ARG A 288 -26.64 -32.14 -33.78
C ARG A 288 -26.66 -30.79 -34.48
N GLN A 289 -25.67 -29.93 -34.23
CA GLN A 289 -25.57 -28.62 -34.89
C GLN A 289 -25.44 -28.76 -36.42
N ASN A 290 -24.62 -29.71 -36.89
CA ASN A 290 -24.48 -29.99 -38.32
C ASN A 290 -25.79 -30.52 -38.94
N ARG A 291 -26.56 -31.34 -38.20
CA ARG A 291 -27.88 -31.79 -38.66
C ARG A 291 -28.85 -30.62 -38.84
N ASP A 292 -28.90 -29.72 -37.86
CA ASP A 292 -29.76 -28.53 -37.93
C ASP A 292 -29.33 -27.59 -39.07
N ARG A 293 -28.01 -27.49 -39.32
CA ARG A 293 -27.46 -26.76 -40.48
C ARG A 293 -27.93 -27.32 -41.81
N GLU A 294 -27.86 -28.64 -41.99
CA GLU A 294 -28.33 -29.27 -43.23
C GLU A 294 -29.86 -29.18 -43.37
N LEU A 295 -30.62 -29.27 -42.27
CA LEU A 295 -32.07 -29.06 -42.29
C LEU A 295 -32.45 -27.65 -42.79
N ILE A 296 -31.71 -26.62 -42.39
CA ILE A 296 -31.93 -25.25 -42.89
C ILE A 296 -31.68 -25.19 -44.40
N LYS A 297 -30.57 -25.74 -44.88
CA LYS A 297 -30.26 -25.78 -46.33
C LYS A 297 -31.32 -26.52 -47.12
N GLU A 298 -31.77 -27.68 -46.63
CA GLU A 298 -32.82 -28.47 -47.27
C GLU A 298 -34.13 -27.66 -47.37
N ARG A 299 -34.53 -26.97 -46.29
CA ARG A 299 -35.73 -26.11 -46.28
C ARG A 299 -35.61 -24.95 -47.26
N ILE A 300 -34.46 -24.29 -47.33
CA ILE A 300 -34.21 -23.22 -48.32
C ILE A 300 -34.30 -23.79 -49.74
N GLY A 301 -33.74 -24.97 -50.00
CA GLY A 301 -33.87 -25.67 -51.28
C GLY A 301 -35.34 -25.88 -51.68
N ARG A 302 -36.17 -26.38 -50.76
CA ARG A 302 -37.61 -26.58 -51.00
C ARG A 302 -38.38 -25.26 -51.22
N ILE A 303 -38.00 -24.19 -50.53
CA ILE A 303 -38.58 -22.85 -50.77
C ILE A 303 -38.19 -22.36 -52.18
N ASN A 304 -36.94 -22.58 -52.59
CA ASN A 304 -36.46 -22.22 -53.94
C ASN A 304 -37.19 -22.98 -55.04
N GLU A 305 -37.56 -24.25 -54.85
CA GLU A 305 -38.43 -24.98 -55.79
C GLU A 305 -39.75 -24.23 -56.03
N SER A 306 -40.32 -23.62 -55.00
CA SER A 306 -41.55 -22.81 -55.12
C SER A 306 -41.27 -21.43 -55.73
N LEU A 307 -40.16 -20.79 -55.36
CA LEU A 307 -39.77 -19.47 -55.89
C LEU A 307 -39.46 -19.50 -57.38
N THR A 308 -38.87 -20.59 -57.88
CA THR A 308 -38.59 -20.75 -59.32
C THR A 308 -39.87 -20.75 -60.15
N GLN A 309 -41.01 -21.16 -59.59
CA GLN A 309 -42.30 -21.17 -60.29
C GLN A 309 -42.97 -19.79 -60.32
N ILE A 310 -42.49 -18.84 -59.52
CA ILE A 310 -43.03 -17.49 -59.45
C ILE A 310 -42.23 -16.59 -60.42
N ASP A 311 -42.94 -15.94 -61.33
CA ASP A 311 -42.34 -14.89 -62.15
C ASP A 311 -42.21 -13.61 -61.33
N TYR A 312 -41.00 -13.33 -60.85
CA TYR A 312 -40.70 -12.08 -60.15
C TYR A 312 -40.77 -10.89 -61.11
N ASN A 313 -40.22 -11.06 -62.31
CA ASN A 313 -40.41 -10.18 -63.47
C ASN A 313 -40.55 -11.06 -64.72
N SER A 314 -40.94 -10.48 -65.86
CA SER A 314 -41.05 -11.24 -67.11
C SER A 314 -39.74 -11.97 -67.42
N GLY A 315 -39.77 -13.31 -67.42
CA GLY A 315 -38.61 -14.17 -67.67
C GLY A 315 -37.58 -14.25 -66.54
N ARG A 316 -37.87 -13.77 -65.33
CA ARG A 316 -36.94 -13.74 -64.18
C ARG A 316 -37.58 -14.29 -62.91
N TYR A 317 -36.78 -14.96 -62.09
CA TYR A 317 -37.21 -15.59 -60.84
C TYR A 317 -36.22 -15.29 -59.71
N ILE A 318 -36.62 -15.58 -58.47
CA ILE A 318 -35.79 -15.36 -57.27
C ILE A 318 -35.25 -16.69 -56.74
N VAL A 319 -33.99 -16.69 -56.32
CA VAL A 319 -33.35 -17.77 -55.57
C VAL A 319 -32.88 -17.22 -54.23
N LEU A 320 -33.26 -17.87 -53.14
CA LEU A 320 -32.68 -17.62 -51.82
C LEU A 320 -31.35 -18.34 -51.70
N GLU A 321 -30.31 -17.60 -51.39
CA GLU A 321 -28.97 -18.11 -51.16
C GLU A 321 -28.67 -18.16 -49.67
N SER A 322 -28.16 -19.29 -49.20
CA SER A 322 -27.66 -19.46 -47.83
C SER A 322 -26.13 -19.45 -47.84
N GLN A 323 -25.52 -18.31 -47.57
CA GLN A 323 -24.07 -18.15 -47.53
C GLN A 323 -23.56 -18.39 -46.09
N PRO A 324 -22.34 -18.91 -45.88
CA PRO A 324 -21.74 -18.97 -44.55
C PRO A 324 -21.62 -17.57 -43.93
N SER A 325 -21.96 -17.44 -42.65
CA SER A 325 -21.83 -16.17 -41.93
C SER A 325 -20.37 -15.69 -41.92
N PRO A 326 -20.10 -14.40 -42.21
CA PRO A 326 -18.75 -13.84 -42.14
C PRO A 326 -18.27 -13.63 -40.70
N ASP A 327 -19.15 -13.78 -39.70
CA ASP A 327 -18.88 -13.52 -38.29
C ASP A 327 -17.73 -14.39 -37.76
N ALA A 328 -16.72 -13.74 -37.17
CA ALA A 328 -15.52 -14.40 -36.67
C ALA A 328 -15.84 -15.35 -35.50
N ASP A 329 -16.72 -14.95 -34.56
CA ASP A 329 -17.05 -15.77 -33.39
C ASP A 329 -17.65 -17.13 -33.81
N ILE A 330 -18.46 -17.12 -34.86
CA ILE A 330 -19.14 -18.31 -35.37
C ILE A 330 -18.15 -19.20 -36.11
N ARG A 331 -17.27 -18.61 -36.92
CA ARG A 331 -16.24 -19.35 -37.66
C ARG A 331 -15.24 -20.01 -36.73
N ASP A 332 -14.78 -19.27 -35.73
CA ASP A 332 -13.83 -19.75 -34.73
C ASP A 332 -14.45 -20.88 -33.93
N PHE A 333 -15.69 -20.71 -33.45
CA PHE A 333 -16.43 -21.75 -32.75
C PHE A 333 -16.61 -23.04 -33.57
N GLN A 334 -16.95 -22.93 -34.86
CA GLN A 334 -17.06 -24.10 -35.74
C GLN A 334 -15.71 -24.81 -35.94
N SER A 335 -14.62 -24.04 -36.05
CA SER A 335 -13.26 -24.57 -36.15
C SER A 335 -12.84 -25.29 -34.87
N GLU A 336 -13.07 -24.67 -33.71
CA GLU A 336 -12.80 -25.24 -32.39
C GLU A 336 -13.58 -26.53 -32.15
N LEU A 337 -14.88 -26.56 -32.45
CA LEU A 337 -15.70 -27.76 -32.36
C LEU A 337 -15.20 -28.87 -33.29
N ARG A 338 -14.79 -28.53 -34.51
CA ARG A 338 -14.24 -29.52 -35.45
C ARG A 338 -12.93 -30.09 -34.92
N ALA A 339 -12.00 -29.25 -34.48
CA ALA A 339 -10.72 -29.66 -33.89
C ALA A 339 -10.90 -30.59 -32.68
N CYS A 340 -11.89 -30.32 -31.82
CA CYS A 340 -12.22 -31.20 -30.68
C CYS A 340 -12.71 -32.59 -31.11
N THR A 341 -13.35 -32.69 -32.28
CA THR A 341 -13.93 -33.95 -32.81
C THR A 341 -13.03 -34.70 -33.79
N GLU A 342 -12.03 -34.04 -34.36
CA GLU A 342 -11.06 -34.65 -35.28
C GLU A 342 -10.21 -35.71 -34.55
N GLY A 343 -10.07 -36.89 -35.15
CA GLY A 343 -9.28 -38.01 -34.60
C GLY A 343 -9.91 -38.78 -33.42
N THR A 344 -11.11 -38.44 -32.97
CA THR A 344 -11.85 -39.26 -31.97
C THR A 344 -12.40 -40.54 -32.60
N LEU A 345 -12.64 -40.53 -33.92
CA LEU A 345 -13.08 -41.68 -34.71
C LEU A 345 -11.96 -42.66 -35.10
N THR A 346 -10.69 -42.28 -34.95
CA THR A 346 -9.53 -43.07 -35.43
C THR A 346 -8.83 -43.91 -34.37
N GLY A 347 -9.34 -43.93 -33.12
CA GLY A 347 -8.98 -44.94 -32.11
C GLY A 347 -7.52 -44.98 -31.64
N SER A 348 -6.76 -43.89 -31.77
CA SER A 348 -5.38 -43.84 -31.24
C SER A 348 -5.39 -43.48 -29.75
N GLU A 349 -5.15 -44.47 -28.89
CA GLU A 349 -5.05 -44.37 -27.43
C GLU A 349 -3.72 -43.75 -26.94
N ASP A 350 -3.30 -42.61 -27.50
CA ASP A 350 -2.14 -41.89 -26.97
C ASP A 350 -2.56 -40.96 -25.84
N ALA A 351 -2.05 -41.20 -24.62
CA ALA A 351 -2.38 -40.41 -23.43
C ALA A 351 -2.13 -38.90 -23.62
N GLN A 352 -1.10 -38.53 -24.38
CA GLN A 352 -0.74 -37.14 -24.68
C GLN A 352 -1.75 -36.45 -25.63
N TYR A 353 -2.41 -37.24 -26.48
CA TYR A 353 -3.46 -36.77 -27.38
C TYR A 353 -4.78 -36.48 -26.64
N SER A 354 -5.05 -37.22 -25.56
CA SER A 354 -6.25 -36.99 -24.72
C SER A 354 -6.20 -35.67 -23.93
N GLU A 355 -5.03 -35.27 -23.43
CA GLU A 355 -4.88 -34.05 -22.64
C GLU A 355 -4.97 -32.77 -23.49
N ALA A 356 -4.34 -32.75 -24.66
CA ALA A 356 -4.45 -31.62 -25.59
C ALA A 356 -5.92 -31.37 -26.01
N LYS A 357 -6.67 -32.46 -26.26
CA LYS A 357 -8.11 -32.39 -26.56
C LYS A 357 -8.93 -31.93 -25.37
N PHE A 358 -8.58 -32.35 -24.15
CA PHE A 358 -9.24 -31.83 -22.95
C PHE A 358 -9.11 -30.32 -22.86
N LEU A 359 -7.91 -29.78 -23.05
CA LEU A 359 -7.70 -28.34 -22.97
C LEU A 359 -8.54 -27.58 -24.01
N GLN A 360 -8.66 -28.13 -25.22
CA GLN A 360 -9.53 -27.57 -26.26
C GLN A 360 -11.01 -27.59 -25.86
N VAL A 361 -11.51 -28.73 -25.37
CA VAL A 361 -12.90 -28.87 -24.89
C VAL A 361 -13.16 -27.95 -23.69
N LYS A 362 -12.20 -27.86 -22.76
CA LYS A 362 -12.26 -27.01 -21.58
C LYS A 362 -12.43 -25.55 -21.95
N ILE A 363 -11.71 -25.05 -22.96
CA ILE A 363 -11.84 -23.66 -23.43
C ILE A 363 -13.29 -23.35 -23.83
N ILE A 364 -13.93 -24.25 -24.58
CA ILE A 364 -15.33 -24.08 -25.02
C ILE A 364 -16.28 -24.16 -23.81
N VAL A 365 -16.11 -25.14 -22.94
CA VAL A 365 -16.99 -25.37 -21.77
C VAL A 365 -16.85 -24.23 -20.75
N ASP A 366 -15.64 -23.75 -20.47
CA ASP A 366 -15.41 -22.62 -19.57
C ASP A 366 -16.10 -21.35 -20.11
N ARG A 367 -16.05 -21.14 -21.43
CA ARG A 367 -16.78 -20.04 -22.08
C ARG A 367 -18.30 -20.23 -22.00
N PHE A 368 -18.83 -21.45 -22.08
CA PHE A 368 -20.25 -21.71 -21.84
C PHE A 368 -20.69 -21.51 -20.38
N ARG A 369 -19.83 -21.85 -19.41
CA ARG A 369 -20.09 -21.61 -17.98
C ARG A 369 -20.02 -20.13 -17.62
N GLY A 370 -19.28 -19.36 -18.39
CA GLY A 370 -19.02 -17.95 -18.16
C GLY A 370 -17.76 -17.78 -17.33
N ARG A 371 -16.72 -17.23 -17.93
CA ARG A 371 -15.44 -16.99 -17.26
C ARG A 371 -15.56 -15.83 -16.27
N ASP A 372 -14.76 -15.90 -15.20
CA ASP A 372 -14.75 -14.87 -14.15
C ASP A 372 -14.47 -13.47 -14.75
N GLY A 373 -15.35 -12.52 -14.46
CA GLY A 373 -15.29 -11.15 -15.00
C GLY A 373 -15.83 -10.97 -16.43
N LEU A 374 -16.20 -12.04 -17.14
CA LEU A 374 -16.68 -12.01 -18.53
C LEU A 374 -18.05 -12.68 -18.75
N ALA A 375 -18.76 -13.04 -17.68
CA ALA A 375 -20.00 -13.84 -17.74
C ALA A 375 -21.07 -13.28 -18.71
N ASP A 376 -21.29 -11.96 -18.75
CA ASP A 376 -22.27 -11.36 -19.66
C ASP A 376 -21.88 -11.44 -21.14
N GLN A 377 -20.57 -11.28 -21.42
CA GLN A 377 -20.04 -11.40 -22.78
C GLN A 377 -20.13 -12.85 -23.26
N ASP A 378 -19.72 -13.78 -22.40
CA ASP A 378 -19.73 -15.21 -22.67
C ASP A 378 -21.16 -15.76 -22.84
N ARG A 379 -22.14 -15.22 -22.10
CA ARG A 379 -23.56 -15.54 -22.29
C ARG A 379 -24.09 -15.08 -23.64
N LYS A 380 -23.77 -13.86 -24.07
CA LYS A 380 -24.15 -13.34 -25.40
C LYS A 380 -23.49 -14.13 -26.51
N TRP A 381 -22.21 -14.44 -26.36
CA TRP A 381 -21.47 -15.29 -27.29
C TRP A 381 -22.12 -16.67 -27.41
N THR A 382 -22.42 -17.33 -26.28
CA THR A 382 -23.06 -18.65 -26.25
C THR A 382 -24.39 -18.64 -27.00
N ALA A 383 -25.28 -17.69 -26.68
CA ALA A 383 -26.57 -17.57 -27.38
C ALA A 383 -26.41 -17.32 -28.89
N LYS A 384 -25.38 -16.57 -29.29
CA LYS A 384 -25.06 -16.28 -30.70
C LYS A 384 -24.53 -17.51 -31.45
N VAL A 385 -23.54 -18.22 -30.90
CA VAL A 385 -22.86 -19.32 -31.61
C VAL A 385 -23.61 -20.64 -31.57
N THR A 386 -24.45 -20.88 -30.55
CA THR A 386 -25.27 -22.11 -30.43
C THR A 386 -26.52 -22.08 -31.30
N ASP A 387 -26.93 -20.91 -31.79
CA ASP A 387 -28.05 -20.77 -32.71
C ASP A 387 -27.57 -20.88 -34.16
N VAL A 388 -27.82 -22.04 -34.78
CA VAL A 388 -27.40 -22.35 -36.16
C VAL A 388 -27.96 -21.37 -37.19
N ARG A 389 -29.04 -20.64 -36.88
CA ARG A 389 -29.58 -19.61 -37.79
C ARG A 389 -28.58 -18.50 -38.04
N ASN A 390 -27.76 -18.15 -37.03
CA ASN A 390 -26.72 -17.14 -37.15
C ASN A 390 -25.52 -17.61 -38.00
N TRP A 391 -25.44 -18.91 -38.30
CA TRP A 391 -24.36 -19.48 -39.10
C TRP A 391 -24.51 -19.19 -40.59
N PHE A 392 -25.66 -18.65 -40.99
CA PHE A 392 -25.98 -18.30 -42.35
C PHE A 392 -26.20 -16.80 -42.49
N LEU A 393 -25.71 -16.26 -43.60
CA LEU A 393 -26.16 -15.00 -44.16
C LEU A 393 -27.09 -15.33 -45.34
N PHE A 394 -28.34 -14.91 -45.24
CA PHE A 394 -29.31 -15.11 -46.31
C PHE A 394 -29.31 -13.93 -47.27
N ALA A 395 -29.28 -14.24 -48.56
CA ALA A 395 -29.43 -13.27 -49.64
C ALA A 395 -30.47 -13.77 -50.65
N ALA A 396 -30.96 -12.88 -51.51
CA ALA A 396 -31.79 -13.27 -52.64
C ALA A 396 -31.10 -12.87 -53.94
N SER A 397 -31.06 -13.77 -54.92
CA SER A 397 -30.51 -13.55 -56.25
C SER A 397 -31.66 -13.59 -57.26
N GLU A 398 -31.85 -12.52 -58.02
CA GLU A 398 -32.75 -12.51 -59.17
C GLU A 398 -31.99 -13.05 -60.38
N ARG A 399 -32.54 -14.08 -61.01
CA ARG A 399 -31.88 -14.81 -62.10
C ARG A 399 -32.78 -14.88 -63.32
N TRP A 400 -32.15 -14.92 -64.49
CA TRP A 400 -32.84 -15.15 -65.76
C TRP A 400 -33.28 -16.61 -65.87
N ARG A 401 -34.51 -16.83 -66.30
CA ARG A 401 -35.05 -18.19 -66.48
C ARG A 401 -34.41 -18.93 -67.66
N ALA A 402 -33.82 -18.21 -68.62
CA ALA A 402 -33.25 -18.77 -69.84
C ALA A 402 -31.90 -19.44 -69.64
N ASP A 403 -31.04 -18.87 -68.81
CA ASP A 403 -29.62 -19.26 -68.65
C ASP A 403 -29.15 -19.32 -67.19
N ASP A 404 -30.03 -19.07 -66.22
CA ASP A 404 -29.75 -19.01 -64.78
C ASP A 404 -28.69 -17.97 -64.39
N ILE A 405 -28.39 -17.01 -65.27
CA ILE A 405 -27.42 -15.95 -64.97
C ILE A 405 -28.03 -14.97 -63.96
N GLU A 406 -27.25 -14.65 -62.93
CA GLU A 406 -27.61 -13.62 -61.96
C GLU A 406 -27.77 -12.26 -62.64
N TYR A 407 -28.98 -11.71 -62.51
CA TYR A 407 -29.31 -10.36 -62.92
C TYR A 407 -29.03 -9.37 -61.80
N GLU A 408 -29.52 -9.67 -60.59
CA GLU A 408 -29.40 -8.73 -59.47
C GLU A 408 -29.35 -9.45 -58.12
N HIS A 409 -28.41 -9.03 -57.27
CA HIS A 409 -28.22 -9.58 -55.93
C HIS A 409 -28.85 -8.67 -54.86
N TYR A 410 -29.56 -9.25 -53.89
CA TYR A 410 -30.26 -8.56 -52.81
C TYR A 410 -29.68 -8.99 -51.46
N SER A 411 -28.83 -8.15 -50.87
CA SER A 411 -28.27 -8.29 -49.53
C SER A 411 -29.00 -7.40 -48.51
N ASP A 412 -28.98 -7.79 -47.23
CA ASP A 412 -29.76 -7.20 -46.12
C ASP A 412 -29.43 -5.72 -45.82
N SER A 413 -28.30 -5.19 -46.33
CA SER A 413 -27.73 -3.92 -45.87
C SER A 413 -27.32 -2.99 -47.02
N GLY A 414 -28.28 -2.19 -47.47
CA GLY A 414 -28.01 -0.85 -48.05
C GLY A 414 -28.14 -0.73 -49.57
N GLY A 415 -29.20 -0.02 -50.02
CA GLY A 415 -29.16 0.65 -51.33
C GLY A 415 -30.42 0.64 -52.21
N LYS A 416 -31.46 -0.14 -51.91
CA LYS A 416 -32.58 -0.34 -52.86
C LYS A 416 -33.89 0.37 -52.50
N SER A 417 -34.66 0.73 -53.52
CA SER A 417 -35.97 1.39 -53.44
C SER A 417 -36.97 0.56 -52.61
N GLY A 418 -37.76 1.23 -51.76
CA GLY A 418 -38.71 0.57 -50.85
C GLY A 418 -39.65 -0.43 -51.56
N GLY A 419 -40.08 -0.12 -52.79
CA GLY A 419 -40.96 -1.01 -53.57
C GLY A 419 -40.32 -2.35 -53.96
N GLN A 420 -39.02 -2.39 -54.27
CA GLN A 420 -38.33 -3.66 -54.58
C GLN A 420 -38.24 -4.57 -53.35
N LYS A 421 -38.00 -3.99 -52.16
CA LYS A 421 -37.97 -4.75 -50.91
C LYS A 421 -39.31 -5.38 -50.59
N GLU A 422 -40.40 -4.64 -50.78
CA GLU A 422 -41.75 -5.15 -50.59
C GLU A 422 -42.11 -6.24 -51.61
N LYS A 423 -41.80 -6.02 -52.88
CA LYS A 423 -42.03 -7.01 -53.94
C LYS A 423 -41.31 -8.34 -53.66
N LEU A 424 -40.05 -8.27 -53.23
CA LEU A 424 -39.27 -9.43 -52.80
C LEU A 424 -39.90 -10.09 -51.57
N ALA A 425 -40.28 -9.31 -50.56
CA ALA A 425 -40.92 -9.82 -49.34
C ALA A 425 -42.23 -10.57 -49.66
N TYR A 426 -43.10 -10.03 -50.53
CA TYR A 426 -44.31 -10.72 -50.95
C TYR A 426 -44.02 -12.01 -51.71
N THR A 427 -42.99 -12.01 -52.57
CA THR A 427 -42.57 -13.19 -53.33
C THR A 427 -42.09 -14.31 -52.39
N VAL A 428 -41.23 -13.97 -51.44
CA VAL A 428 -40.70 -14.90 -50.44
C VAL A 428 -41.81 -15.39 -49.51
N LEU A 429 -42.71 -14.51 -49.07
CA LEU A 429 -43.84 -14.87 -48.22
C LEU A 429 -44.80 -15.83 -48.94
N ALA A 430 -45.13 -15.55 -50.20
CA ALA A 430 -45.98 -16.41 -51.01
C ALA A 430 -45.35 -17.79 -51.23
N ALA A 431 -44.06 -17.87 -51.56
CA ALA A 431 -43.35 -19.14 -51.68
C ALA A 431 -43.26 -19.88 -50.34
N SER A 432 -43.07 -19.16 -49.24
CA SER A 432 -43.04 -19.75 -47.89
C SER A 432 -44.40 -20.30 -47.47
N LEU A 433 -45.50 -19.60 -47.81
CA LEU A 433 -46.87 -20.10 -47.62
C LEU A 433 -47.15 -21.31 -48.51
N ALA A 434 -46.69 -21.28 -49.76
CA ALA A 434 -46.80 -22.42 -50.66
C ALA A 434 -46.09 -23.64 -50.10
N TYR A 435 -44.88 -23.47 -49.57
CA TYR A 435 -44.12 -24.51 -48.89
C TYR A 435 -44.82 -25.03 -47.61
N GLN A 436 -45.19 -24.13 -46.68
CA GLN A 436 -45.74 -24.50 -45.37
C GLN A 436 -47.06 -25.27 -45.49
N PHE A 437 -47.89 -24.91 -46.47
CA PHE A 437 -49.20 -25.52 -46.68
C PHE A 437 -49.22 -26.55 -47.83
N GLY A 438 -48.09 -26.83 -48.48
CA GLY A 438 -48.00 -27.75 -49.61
C GLY A 438 -48.84 -27.32 -50.82
N LEU A 439 -48.96 -26.00 -51.04
CA LEU A 439 -49.79 -25.44 -52.11
C LEU A 439 -49.12 -25.68 -53.46
N LYS A 440 -49.83 -26.39 -54.35
CA LYS A 440 -49.42 -26.50 -55.75
C LYS A 440 -50.03 -25.36 -56.56
N TRP A 441 -49.20 -24.71 -57.37
CA TRP A 441 -49.64 -23.69 -58.31
C TRP A 441 -50.59 -24.32 -59.34
N GLY A 442 -51.81 -23.79 -59.46
CA GLY A 442 -52.83 -24.26 -60.40
C GLY A 442 -53.84 -25.28 -59.86
N GLU A 443 -53.77 -25.71 -58.59
CA GLU A 443 -54.82 -26.56 -58.00
C GLU A 443 -56.07 -25.76 -57.60
N VAL A 444 -57.18 -25.98 -58.31
CA VAL A 444 -58.45 -25.25 -58.13
C VAL A 444 -59.27 -25.76 -56.93
N LYS A 445 -59.01 -26.97 -56.42
CA LYS A 445 -59.73 -27.54 -55.27
C LYS A 445 -58.78 -28.19 -54.29
N SER A 446 -58.46 -27.48 -53.21
CA SER A 446 -57.86 -28.09 -52.02
C SER A 446 -58.87 -28.06 -50.87
N ARG A 447 -58.87 -29.06 -50.00
CA ARG A 447 -59.69 -29.09 -48.77
C ARG A 447 -59.09 -28.23 -47.64
N SER A 448 -58.19 -27.28 -47.96
CA SER A 448 -57.52 -26.41 -46.98
C SER A 448 -58.15 -25.02 -46.94
N PHE A 449 -58.40 -24.51 -45.73
CA PHE A 449 -58.80 -23.13 -45.51
C PHE A 449 -57.57 -22.23 -45.51
N ARG A 450 -57.47 -21.34 -46.51
CA ARG A 450 -56.31 -20.47 -46.72
C ARG A 450 -56.74 -19.02 -46.58
N PHE A 451 -56.65 -18.47 -45.38
CA PHE A 451 -57.06 -17.10 -45.08
C PHE A 451 -55.88 -16.28 -44.56
N VAL A 452 -55.65 -15.12 -45.18
CA VAL A 452 -54.56 -14.20 -44.84
C VAL A 452 -55.16 -12.85 -44.52
N VAL A 453 -54.83 -12.34 -43.33
CA VAL A 453 -55.16 -10.97 -42.93
C VAL A 453 -53.92 -10.11 -43.09
N ILE A 454 -54.03 -9.00 -43.80
CA ILE A 454 -52.94 -8.05 -43.97
C ILE A 454 -53.40 -6.73 -43.38
N ASP A 455 -52.84 -6.38 -42.23
CA ASP A 455 -53.03 -5.08 -41.60
C ASP A 455 -52.09 -4.04 -42.20
N GLU A 456 -52.55 -2.80 -42.32
CA GLU A 456 -51.86 -1.69 -42.99
C GLU A 456 -51.27 -2.04 -44.38
N ALA A 457 -51.99 -2.87 -45.14
CA ALA A 457 -51.49 -3.36 -46.42
C ALA A 457 -51.28 -2.21 -47.41
N PHE A 458 -50.15 -2.24 -48.11
CA PHE A 458 -49.84 -1.32 -49.23
C PHE A 458 -49.79 0.17 -48.85
N GLY A 459 -49.69 0.50 -47.55
CA GLY A 459 -49.68 1.90 -47.06
C GLY A 459 -48.40 2.67 -47.39
N ARG A 460 -47.25 2.01 -47.46
CA ARG A 460 -45.93 2.62 -47.76
C ARG A 460 -45.33 2.18 -49.11
N GLY A 461 -46.03 1.30 -49.80
CA GLY A 461 -45.58 0.65 -51.02
C GLY A 461 -45.96 1.35 -52.32
N SER A 462 -45.23 1.00 -53.38
CA SER A 462 -45.64 1.40 -54.75
C SER A 462 -46.87 0.61 -55.19
N ASP A 463 -47.73 1.25 -55.97
CA ASP A 463 -48.97 0.63 -56.47
C ASP A 463 -48.67 -0.63 -57.31
N GLU A 464 -47.55 -0.65 -58.02
CA GLU A 464 -47.08 -1.80 -58.80
C GLU A 464 -46.71 -3.01 -57.91
N SER A 465 -46.04 -2.78 -56.79
CA SER A 465 -45.63 -3.83 -55.84
C SER A 465 -46.85 -4.45 -55.15
N ALA A 466 -47.84 -3.60 -54.83
CA ALA A 466 -49.12 -4.02 -54.28
C ALA A 466 -49.92 -4.89 -55.24
N GLN A 467 -50.07 -4.45 -56.50
CA GLN A 467 -50.74 -5.24 -57.54
C GLN A 467 -50.04 -6.57 -57.80
N TYR A 468 -48.70 -6.59 -57.79
CA TYR A 468 -47.92 -7.81 -57.90
C TYR A 468 -48.24 -8.80 -56.76
N GLY A 469 -48.19 -8.34 -55.50
CA GLY A 469 -48.52 -9.18 -54.34
C GLY A 469 -49.94 -9.75 -54.40
N LEU A 470 -50.92 -8.94 -54.80
CA LEU A 470 -52.32 -9.38 -54.96
C LEU A 470 -52.51 -10.40 -56.07
N LYS A 471 -51.82 -10.23 -57.22
CA LYS A 471 -51.81 -11.23 -58.30
C LYS A 471 -51.25 -12.56 -57.82
N LEU A 472 -50.17 -12.50 -57.04
CA LEU A 472 -49.49 -13.68 -56.49
C LEU A 472 -50.39 -14.44 -55.50
N PHE A 473 -51.02 -13.73 -54.57
CA PHE A 473 -51.97 -14.34 -53.63
C PHE A 473 -53.21 -14.93 -54.31
N LYS A 474 -53.70 -14.29 -55.38
CA LYS A 474 -54.78 -14.81 -56.22
C LYS A 474 -54.37 -16.12 -56.91
N GLN A 475 -53.16 -16.19 -57.47
CA GLN A 475 -52.64 -17.42 -58.08
C GLN A 475 -52.48 -18.57 -57.08
N LEU A 476 -52.18 -18.27 -55.82
CA LEU A 476 -52.13 -19.23 -54.71
C LEU A 476 -53.50 -19.61 -54.13
N ASN A 477 -54.58 -19.02 -54.66
CA ASN A 477 -55.96 -19.22 -54.21
C ASN A 477 -56.12 -18.94 -52.70
N LEU A 478 -55.52 -17.85 -52.23
CA LEU A 478 -55.65 -17.37 -50.84
C LEU A 478 -56.87 -16.46 -50.71
N GLN A 479 -57.63 -16.61 -49.63
CA GLN A 479 -58.66 -15.66 -49.21
C GLN A 479 -58.00 -14.52 -48.44
N LEU A 480 -58.24 -13.28 -48.85
CA LEU A 480 -57.58 -12.10 -48.28
C LEU A 480 -58.57 -11.23 -47.53
N LEU A 481 -58.20 -10.79 -46.33
CA LEU A 481 -58.79 -9.66 -45.63
C LEU A 481 -57.73 -8.57 -45.52
N ILE A 482 -57.97 -7.45 -46.20
CA ILE A 482 -57.01 -6.35 -46.29
C ILE A 482 -57.55 -5.16 -45.52
N VAL A 483 -56.77 -4.68 -44.55
CA VAL A 483 -57.01 -3.40 -43.87
C VAL A 483 -56.05 -2.39 -44.46
N THR A 484 -56.57 -1.36 -45.11
CA THR A 484 -55.74 -0.33 -45.78
C THR A 484 -56.38 1.05 -45.66
N PRO A 485 -55.59 2.14 -45.64
CA PRO A 485 -56.13 3.49 -45.70
C PRO A 485 -56.97 3.75 -46.95
N LEU A 486 -57.95 4.65 -46.86
CA LEU A 486 -58.88 5.00 -47.94
C LEU A 486 -58.19 5.35 -49.27
N GLN A 487 -57.00 5.95 -49.18
CA GLN A 487 -56.21 6.47 -50.31
C GLN A 487 -55.67 5.38 -51.26
N LYS A 488 -55.62 4.11 -50.83
CA LYS A 488 -55.02 3.00 -51.59
C LYS A 488 -56.05 2.03 -52.18
N ILE A 489 -57.33 2.38 -52.12
CA ILE A 489 -58.42 1.52 -52.58
C ILE A 489 -58.33 1.21 -54.08
N HIS A 490 -57.95 2.18 -54.92
CA HIS A 490 -57.85 2.00 -56.37
C HIS A 490 -56.89 0.88 -56.79
N THR A 491 -55.81 0.68 -56.03
CA THR A 491 -54.79 -0.34 -56.29
C THR A 491 -55.31 -1.76 -56.01
N ILE A 492 -56.17 -1.92 -55.00
CA ILE A 492 -56.68 -3.21 -54.54
C ILE A 492 -58.06 -3.55 -55.11
N GLU A 493 -58.81 -2.55 -55.59
CA GLU A 493 -60.15 -2.66 -56.16
C GLU A 493 -60.33 -3.84 -57.15
N PRO A 494 -59.38 -4.13 -58.06
CA PRO A 494 -59.54 -5.23 -59.03
C PRO A 494 -59.49 -6.64 -58.42
N PHE A 495 -59.08 -6.77 -57.16
CA PHE A 495 -58.78 -8.06 -56.51
C PHE A 495 -59.73 -8.39 -55.36
N ILE A 496 -60.64 -7.50 -54.99
CA ILE A 496 -61.53 -7.65 -53.85
C ILE A 496 -63.00 -7.78 -54.28
N ALA A 497 -63.79 -8.53 -53.51
CA ALA A 497 -65.21 -8.72 -53.77
C ALA A 497 -66.11 -7.82 -52.91
N HIS A 498 -65.64 -7.47 -51.70
CA HIS A 498 -66.38 -6.68 -50.71
C HIS A 498 -65.45 -5.63 -50.10
N VAL A 499 -66.01 -4.45 -49.78
CA VAL A 499 -65.32 -3.35 -49.11
C VAL A 499 -66.08 -2.98 -47.84
N GLY A 500 -65.38 -2.98 -46.71
CA GLY A 500 -65.90 -2.48 -45.44
C GLY A 500 -65.31 -1.11 -45.11
N PHE A 501 -66.13 -0.07 -45.12
CA PHE A 501 -65.72 1.27 -44.68
C PHE A 501 -65.92 1.42 -43.19
N VAL A 502 -64.82 1.56 -42.46
CA VAL A 502 -64.84 1.87 -41.03
C VAL A 502 -64.77 3.39 -40.86
N HIS A 503 -65.77 3.97 -40.21
CA HIS A 503 -65.84 5.39 -39.87
C HIS A 503 -66.04 5.55 -38.38
N ASN A 504 -65.32 6.47 -37.74
CA ASN A 504 -65.46 6.78 -36.33
C ASN A 504 -65.88 8.24 -36.16
N GLU A 505 -67.14 8.47 -35.80
CA GLU A 505 -67.67 9.82 -35.57
C GLU A 505 -67.15 10.35 -34.22
N GLY A 506 -66.26 11.35 -34.27
CA GLY A 506 -65.75 12.03 -33.07
C GLY A 506 -64.94 11.16 -32.11
N GLY A 507 -64.49 9.97 -32.52
CA GLY A 507 -63.74 9.03 -31.69
C GLY A 507 -64.60 8.17 -30.75
N GLN A 508 -65.92 8.34 -30.76
CA GLN A 508 -66.82 7.75 -29.76
C GLN A 508 -67.40 6.39 -30.18
N ALA A 509 -67.52 6.11 -31.48
CA ALA A 509 -68.08 4.85 -31.96
C ALA A 509 -67.61 4.51 -33.38
N SER A 510 -67.03 3.32 -33.54
CA SER A 510 -66.69 2.75 -34.86
C SER A 510 -67.95 2.20 -35.53
N LYS A 511 -68.33 2.78 -36.67
CA LYS A 511 -69.39 2.31 -37.56
C LYS A 511 -68.76 1.63 -38.78
N LEU A 512 -69.33 0.50 -39.21
CA LEU A 512 -68.90 -0.24 -40.39
C LEU A 512 -70.00 -0.21 -41.45
N ARG A 513 -69.66 0.20 -42.66
CA ARG A 513 -70.53 0.09 -43.84
C ARG A 513 -69.93 -0.92 -44.82
N ASN A 514 -70.62 -2.02 -45.04
CA ASN A 514 -70.23 -3.04 -46.00
C ASN A 514 -70.89 -2.78 -47.35
N LEU A 515 -70.10 -2.83 -48.41
CA LEU A 515 -70.54 -2.69 -49.80
C LEU A 515 -69.93 -3.80 -50.63
N THR A 516 -70.68 -4.32 -51.60
CA THR A 516 -70.10 -5.11 -52.69
C THR A 516 -69.25 -4.21 -53.59
N ILE A 517 -68.30 -4.80 -54.32
CA ILE A 517 -67.47 -4.02 -55.24
C ILE A 517 -68.29 -3.38 -56.39
N GLU A 518 -69.40 -3.99 -56.77
CA GLU A 518 -70.34 -3.47 -57.77
C GLU A 518 -71.08 -2.22 -57.25
N GLU A 519 -71.58 -2.26 -56.02
CA GLU A 519 -72.19 -1.10 -55.36
C GLU A 519 -71.16 0.03 -55.17
N TYR A 520 -69.93 -0.30 -54.78
CA TYR A 520 -68.85 0.69 -54.66
C TYR A 520 -68.56 1.40 -55.98
N ARG A 521 -68.47 0.66 -57.10
CA ARG A 521 -68.26 1.24 -58.44
C ARG A 521 -69.41 2.13 -58.88
N THR A 522 -70.65 1.79 -58.51
CA THR A 522 -71.86 2.54 -58.88
C THR A 522 -72.01 3.83 -58.06
N HIS A 523 -71.60 3.83 -56.79
CA HIS A 523 -71.66 4.99 -55.90
C HIS A 523 -70.42 5.91 -55.99
N ARG A 524 -69.48 5.64 -56.90
CA ARG A 524 -68.27 6.46 -57.09
C ARG A 524 -68.65 7.82 -57.70
N PRO A 525 -68.39 8.96 -57.03
CA PRO A 525 -68.52 10.27 -57.65
C PRO A 525 -67.53 10.38 -58.82
N GLN A 526 -67.96 10.92 -59.97
CA GLN A 526 -67.12 11.18 -61.17
C GLN A 526 -66.03 12.27 -60.97
N THR A 527 -65.62 12.58 -59.75
CA THR A 527 -64.65 13.64 -59.46
C THR A 527 -63.55 13.14 -58.54
N LEU A 528 -62.42 12.77 -59.13
CA LEU A 528 -61.06 12.87 -58.60
C LEU A 528 -60.11 12.68 -59.81
N PRO A 529 -59.38 13.73 -60.27
CA PRO A 529 -58.40 13.58 -61.34
C PRO A 529 -57.16 12.81 -60.85
N ALA A 530 -56.39 12.35 -61.83
CA ALA A 530 -55.21 11.49 -61.73
C ALA A 530 -54.14 11.91 -60.70
#